data_AF-A0A353U145-F1
#
_entry.id   AF-A0A353U145-F1
#
_cell.length_a   1.000
_cell.length_b   1.000
_cell.length_c   1.000
_cell.angle_alpha   90.00
_cell.angle_beta   90.00
_cell.angle_gamma   90.00
#
_symmetry.space_group_name_H-M   'P 1'
#
loop_
_entity.id
_entity.type
_entity.pdbx_description
1 polymer ?
#
loop_
_entity_poly.entity_id
_entity_poly.type
_entity_poly.pdbx_seq_one_letter_code
_entity_poly.pdbx_strand_id
1 'polypeptide(L)'
;MKTNKLTSLGKAFAIAILILGIIHDIATFTPLIKTGLECLSPADLNAIIYMSLMCGTSFIISGIVLILLLRKLEQNPFLTSIIMAIGIFLALAGILSIVFMFDNPFAWASLLLNVSMLLIATALKKQLG
;
A
#
# COMPACT_ATOMS: atom_id res chain seq x y z
N MET A 1 6.34 -18.15 -19.89
CA MET A 1 5.42 -17.07 -20.35
C MET A 1 4.45 -16.55 -19.28
N LYS A 2 3.87 -17.41 -18.40
CA LYS A 2 2.93 -16.98 -17.35
C LYS A 2 3.56 -16.10 -16.25
N THR A 3 4.79 -16.40 -15.83
CA THR A 3 5.53 -15.65 -14.79
C THR A 3 5.74 -14.20 -15.17
N ASN A 4 6.06 -13.93 -16.44
CA ASN A 4 6.26 -12.57 -16.95
C ASN A 4 4.98 -11.71 -16.89
N LYS A 5 3.81 -12.32 -17.15
CA LYS A 5 2.52 -11.62 -17.03
C LYS A 5 2.18 -11.30 -15.58
N LEU A 6 2.40 -12.24 -14.67
CA LEU A 6 2.11 -12.05 -13.24
C LEU A 6 3.04 -11.02 -12.60
N THR A 7 4.33 -11.04 -12.93
CA THR A 7 5.30 -10.04 -12.49
C THR A 7 4.95 -8.65 -13.03
N SER A 8 4.53 -8.55 -14.29
CA SER A 8 4.09 -7.27 -14.89
C SER A 8 2.83 -6.74 -14.20
N LEU A 9 1.86 -7.60 -13.91
CA LEU A 9 0.67 -7.26 -13.13
C LEU A 9 1.04 -6.76 -11.73
N GLY A 10 1.93 -7.47 -11.03
CA GLY A 10 2.43 -7.04 -9.72
C GLY A 10 3.08 -5.66 -9.77
N LYS A 11 3.83 -5.33 -10.84
CA LYS A 11 4.43 -4.00 -11.03
C LYS A 11 3.34 -2.93 -11.21
N ALA A 12 2.28 -3.22 -11.97
CA ALA A 12 1.15 -2.31 -12.12
C ALA A 12 0.46 -2.02 -10.77
N PHE A 13 0.23 -3.05 -9.95
CA PHE A 13 -0.31 -2.88 -8.60
C PHE A 13 0.63 -2.09 -7.69
N ALA A 14 1.93 -2.37 -7.73
CA ALA A 14 2.92 -1.62 -6.96
C ALA A 14 2.95 -0.13 -7.33
N ILE A 15 2.79 0.20 -8.61
CA ILE A 15 2.64 1.60 -9.08
C ILE A 15 1.33 2.21 -8.57
N ALA A 16 0.22 1.47 -8.64
CA ALA A 16 -1.07 1.95 -8.13
C ALA A 16 -1.02 2.24 -6.61
N ILE A 17 -0.36 1.39 -5.83
CA ILE A 17 -0.15 1.57 -4.39
C ILE A 17 0.72 2.80 -4.11
N LEU A 18 1.78 3.00 -4.89
CA LEU A 18 2.62 4.19 -4.81
C LEU A 18 1.78 5.46 -5.04
N ILE A 19 0.99 5.48 -6.12
CA ILE A 19 0.12 6.62 -6.45
C ILE A 19 -0.91 6.85 -5.34
N LEU A 20 -1.50 5.78 -4.79
CA LEU A 20 -2.43 5.88 -3.66
C LEU A 20 -1.78 6.54 -2.45
N GLY A 21 -0.52 6.18 -2.14
CA GLY A 21 0.25 6.81 -1.07
C GLY A 21 0.46 8.31 -1.29
N ILE A 22 0.80 8.73 -2.51
CA ILE A 22 0.93 10.16 -2.87
C ILE A 22 -0.41 10.88 -2.70
N ILE A 23 -1.50 10.29 -3.20
CA ILE A 23 -2.85 10.88 -3.07
C ILE A 23 -3.23 11.01 -1.59
N HIS A 24 -2.93 10.00 -0.77
CA HIS A 24 -3.20 10.01 0.67
C HIS A 24 -2.44 11.12 1.40
N ASP A 25 -1.15 11.27 1.13
CA ASP A 25 -0.33 12.32 1.75
C ASP A 25 -0.84 13.72 1.36
N ILE A 26 -1.17 13.94 0.09
CA ILE A 26 -1.75 15.21 -0.37
C ILE A 26 -3.12 15.45 0.29
N ALA A 27 -3.97 14.42 0.37
CA ALA A 27 -5.29 14.50 0.98
C ALA A 27 -5.23 14.88 2.47
N THR A 28 -4.18 14.48 3.18
CA THR A 28 -3.94 14.83 4.60
C THR A 28 -3.92 16.35 4.82
N PHE A 29 -3.48 17.13 3.84
CA PHE A 29 -3.41 18.58 3.95
C PHE A 29 -4.67 19.31 3.48
N THR A 30 -5.66 18.59 2.93
CA THR A 30 -6.88 19.21 2.41
C THR A 30 -7.79 19.71 3.54
N PRO A 31 -8.61 20.75 3.27
CA PRO A 31 -9.58 21.23 4.25
C PRO A 31 -10.52 20.13 4.73
N LEU A 32 -10.80 19.13 3.90
CA LEU A 32 -11.66 17.99 4.22
C LEU A 32 -11.23 17.25 5.50
N ILE A 33 -9.92 17.15 5.75
CA ILE A 33 -9.38 16.50 6.95
C ILE A 33 -9.11 17.51 8.06
N LYS A 34 -8.57 18.69 7.74
CA LYS A 34 -8.25 19.71 8.75
C LYS A 34 -9.48 20.30 9.44
N THR A 35 -10.57 20.53 8.71
CA THR A 35 -11.82 21.07 9.29
C THR A 35 -12.55 20.03 10.17
N GLY A 36 -12.40 18.74 9.85
CA GLY A 36 -12.93 17.65 10.68
C GLY A 36 -12.16 17.43 12.00
N LEU A 37 -11.00 18.07 12.16
CA LEU A 37 -10.10 17.91 13.31
C LEU A 37 -10.00 19.19 14.17
N GLU A 38 -10.84 20.19 13.92
CA GLU A 38 -10.80 21.51 14.61
C GLU A 38 -11.01 21.44 16.13
N CYS A 39 -11.63 20.36 16.63
CA CYS A 39 -11.86 20.15 18.05
C CYS A 39 -10.64 19.61 18.82
N LEU A 40 -9.55 19.27 18.12
CA LEU A 40 -8.35 18.70 18.73
C LEU A 40 -7.42 19.78 19.29
N SER A 41 -6.66 19.40 20.31
CA SER A 41 -5.53 20.21 20.75
C SER A 41 -4.49 20.30 19.61
N PRO A 42 -3.67 21.37 19.55
CA PRO A 42 -2.61 21.48 18.53
C PRO A 42 -1.62 20.30 18.54
N ALA A 43 -1.37 19.72 19.72
CA ALA A 43 -0.49 18.57 19.86
C ALA A 43 -1.08 17.31 19.23
N ASP A 44 -2.36 17.02 19.52
CA ASP A 44 -3.05 15.84 18.97
C ASP A 44 -3.25 15.96 17.47
N LEU A 45 -3.56 17.17 16.97
CA LEU A 45 -3.66 17.45 15.54
C LEU A 45 -2.35 17.12 14.81
N ASN A 46 -1.22 17.60 15.33
CA ASN A 46 0.09 17.33 14.75
C ASN A 46 0.44 15.84 14.79
N ALA A 47 0.09 15.14 15.87
CA ALA A 47 0.30 13.70 15.98
C ALA A 47 -0.51 12.91 14.93
N ILE A 48 -1.79 13.26 14.74
CA ILE A 48 -2.64 12.61 13.72
C ILE A 48 -2.14 12.90 12.31
N ILE A 49 -1.74 14.15 12.02
CA ILE A 49 -1.15 14.50 10.72
C ILE A 49 0.11 13.68 10.47
N TYR A 50 1.01 13.59 11.45
CA TYR A 50 2.22 12.77 11.32
C TYR A 50 1.89 11.30 11.07
N MET A 51 0.96 10.71 11.81
CA MET A 51 0.56 9.30 11.62
C MET A 51 -0.07 9.06 10.24
N SER A 52 -0.86 10.01 9.75
CA SER A 52 -1.44 9.98 8.40
C SER A 52 -0.33 10.02 7.33
N LEU A 53 0.62 10.95 7.45
CA LEU A 53 1.77 11.04 6.53
C LEU A 53 2.65 9.80 6.55
N MET A 54 2.86 9.20 7.72
CA MET A 54 3.59 7.94 7.84
C MET A 54 2.86 6.79 7.14
N CYS A 55 1.52 6.79 7.14
CA CYS A 55 0.72 5.82 6.40
C CYS A 55 0.93 5.97 4.88
N GLY A 56 0.74 7.17 4.32
CA GLY A 56 0.92 7.39 2.88
C GLY A 56 2.38 7.19 2.45
N THR A 57 3.33 7.67 3.22
CA THR A 57 4.76 7.41 3.00
C THR A 57 5.08 5.91 3.01
N SER A 58 4.46 5.12 3.89
CA SER A 58 4.63 3.67 3.92
C SER A 58 4.12 3.01 2.64
N PHE A 59 3.02 3.49 2.05
CA PHE A 59 2.54 3.02 0.74
C PHE A 59 3.48 3.41 -0.39
N ILE A 60 4.00 4.65 -0.40
CA ILE A 60 4.98 5.12 -1.39
C ILE A 60 6.22 4.23 -1.37
N ILE A 61 6.83 4.07 -0.19
CA ILE A 61 8.04 3.26 -0.03
C ILE A 61 7.77 1.80 -0.40
N SER A 62 6.66 1.22 0.06
CA SER A 62 6.29 -0.16 -0.28
C SER A 62 6.13 -0.34 -1.79
N GLY A 63 5.46 0.59 -2.48
CA GLY A 63 5.31 0.57 -3.93
C GLY A 63 6.66 0.64 -4.66
N ILE A 64 7.56 1.54 -4.26
CA ILE A 64 8.92 1.65 -4.82
C ILE A 64 9.69 0.34 -4.61
N VAL A 65 9.72 -0.18 -3.38
CA VAL A 65 10.45 -1.40 -3.05
C VAL A 65 9.89 -2.58 -3.84
N LEU A 66 8.57 -2.74 -3.92
CA LEU A 66 7.93 -3.79 -4.72
C LEU A 66 8.31 -3.70 -6.19
N ILE A 67 8.32 -2.52 -6.81
CA ILE A 67 8.75 -2.34 -8.21
C ILE A 67 10.20 -2.83 -8.39
N LEU A 68 11.10 -2.47 -7.48
CA LEU A 68 12.51 -2.86 -7.54
C LEU A 68 12.69 -4.37 -7.37
N LEU A 69 12.00 -4.98 -6.39
CA LEU A 69 12.06 -6.41 -6.13
C LEU A 69 11.48 -7.23 -7.29
N LEU A 70 10.32 -6.83 -7.83
CA LEU A 70 9.68 -7.51 -8.96
C LEU A 70 10.51 -7.43 -10.25
N ARG A 71 11.41 -6.45 -10.40
CA ARG A 71 12.36 -6.41 -11.53
C ARG A 71 13.45 -7.47 -11.43
N LYS A 72 13.88 -7.82 -10.21
CA LYS A 72 14.98 -8.76 -9.96
C LYS A 72 14.51 -10.19 -9.65
N LEU A 73 13.19 -10.42 -9.67
CA LEU A 73 12.58 -11.65 -9.21
C LEU A 73 13.00 -12.89 -10.01
N GLU A 74 13.14 -12.77 -11.33
CA GLU A 74 13.57 -13.90 -12.19
C GLU A 74 15.00 -14.36 -11.88
N GLN A 75 15.86 -13.43 -11.44
CA GLN A 75 17.26 -13.71 -11.10
C GLN A 75 17.41 -14.19 -9.64
N ASN A 76 16.43 -13.87 -8.79
CA ASN A 76 16.51 -14.10 -7.34
C ASN A 76 15.16 -14.57 -6.78
N PRO A 77 14.80 -15.86 -6.93
CA PRO A 77 13.51 -16.40 -6.49
C PRO A 77 13.21 -16.20 -4.99
N PHE A 78 14.24 -16.13 -4.15
CA PHE A 78 14.08 -15.89 -2.70
C PHE A 78 13.40 -14.54 -2.38
N LEU A 79 13.45 -13.57 -3.30
CA LEU A 79 12.80 -12.27 -3.14
C LEU A 79 11.27 -12.39 -3.04
N THR A 80 10.68 -13.51 -3.47
CA THR A 80 9.25 -13.79 -3.28
C THR A 80 8.82 -13.73 -1.81
N SER A 81 9.68 -14.15 -0.87
CA SER A 81 9.38 -14.08 0.56
C SER A 81 9.36 -12.64 1.09
N ILE A 82 10.24 -11.78 0.57
CA ILE A 82 10.27 -10.34 0.92
C ILE A 82 9.03 -9.65 0.34
N ILE A 83 8.70 -9.92 -0.93
CA ILE A 83 7.50 -9.41 -1.59
C ILE A 83 6.24 -9.82 -0.82
N MET A 84 6.19 -11.06 -0.31
CA MET A 84 5.10 -11.53 0.54
C MET A 84 5.02 -10.78 1.87
N ALA A 85 6.14 -10.56 2.56
CA ALA A 85 6.14 -9.83 3.82
C ALA A 85 5.57 -8.41 3.66
N ILE A 86 5.97 -7.71 2.59
CA ILE A 86 5.41 -6.41 2.23
C ILE A 86 3.93 -6.53 1.88
N GLY A 87 3.53 -7.56 1.12
CA GLY A 87 2.14 -7.83 0.80
C GLY A 87 1.25 -8.04 2.03
N ILE A 88 1.75 -8.75 3.05
CA ILE A 88 1.03 -8.96 4.32
C ILE A 88 0.84 -7.63 5.05
N PHE A 89 1.91 -6.83 5.17
CA PHE A 89 1.84 -5.50 5.76
C PHE A 89 0.80 -4.62 5.06
N LEU A 90 0.83 -4.57 3.73
CA LEU A 90 -0.13 -3.80 2.93
C LEU A 90 -1.56 -4.31 3.13
N ALA A 91 -1.78 -5.63 3.12
CA ALA A 91 -3.10 -6.20 3.32
C ALA A 91 -3.67 -5.86 4.70
N LEU A 92 -2.86 -5.89 5.75
CA LEU A 92 -3.25 -5.45 7.09
C LEU A 92 -3.62 -3.97 7.09
N ALA A 93 -2.82 -3.11 6.46
CA ALA A 93 -3.14 -1.68 6.32
C ALA A 93 -4.47 -1.45 5.57
N GLY A 94 -4.72 -2.21 4.50
CA GLY A 94 -5.98 -2.19 3.77
C GLY A 94 -7.18 -2.60 4.65
N ILE A 95 -7.06 -3.68 5.42
CA ILE A 95 -8.10 -4.13 6.35
C ILE A 95 -8.38 -3.08 7.41
N LEU A 96 -7.34 -2.54 8.05
CA LEU A 96 -7.49 -1.50 9.07
C LEU A 96 -8.16 -0.25 8.49
N SER A 97 -7.86 0.12 7.24
CA SER A 97 -8.50 1.27 6.60
C SER A 97 -10.03 1.13 6.54
N ILE A 98 -10.56 -0.06 6.26
CA ILE A 98 -12.01 -0.32 6.24
C ILE A 98 -12.61 -0.37 7.63
N VAL A 99 -11.89 -0.98 8.60
CA VAL A 99 -12.36 -1.05 9.99
C VAL A 99 -12.60 0.35 10.57
N PHE A 100 -11.72 1.31 10.26
CA PHE A 100 -11.81 2.66 10.79
C PHE A 100 -12.52 3.67 9.86
N MET A 101 -12.65 3.37 8.57
CA MET A 101 -13.21 4.29 7.57
C MET A 101 -14.13 3.55 6.57
N PHE A 102 -15.10 2.80 7.08
CA PHE A 102 -16.00 1.96 6.27
C PHE A 102 -16.72 2.73 5.16
N ASP A 103 -17.21 3.94 5.47
CA ASP A 103 -17.95 4.78 4.51
C ASP A 103 -17.03 5.51 3.51
N ASN A 104 -15.70 5.38 3.65
CA ASN A 104 -14.73 6.03 2.77
C ASN A 104 -14.44 5.15 1.53
N PRO A 105 -14.80 5.58 0.31
CA PRO A 105 -14.54 4.80 -0.90
C PRO A 105 -13.05 4.55 -1.16
N PHE A 106 -12.15 5.44 -0.69
CA PHE A 106 -10.71 5.24 -0.83
C PHE A 106 -10.17 4.13 0.09
N ALA A 107 -10.82 3.85 1.22
CA ALA A 107 -10.47 2.73 2.07
C ALA A 107 -10.76 1.39 1.36
N TRP A 108 -11.85 1.31 0.59
CA TRP A 108 -12.16 0.14 -0.23
C TRP A 108 -11.17 -0.05 -1.38
N ALA A 109 -10.78 1.05 -2.04
CA ALA A 109 -9.74 1.01 -3.07
C ALA A 109 -8.40 0.52 -2.48
N SER A 110 -8.03 1.02 -1.30
CA SER A 110 -6.83 0.59 -0.55
C SER A 110 -6.87 -0.91 -0.25
N LEU A 111 -7.98 -1.41 0.31
CA LEU A 111 -8.16 -2.83 0.60
C LEU A 111 -7.99 -3.68 -0.67
N LEU A 112 -8.70 -3.33 -1.74
CA LEU A 112 -8.68 -4.09 -2.99
C LEU A 112 -7.27 -4.16 -3.58
N LEU A 113 -6.57 -3.02 -3.66
CA LEU A 113 -5.21 -2.96 -4.19
C LEU A 113 -4.23 -3.77 -3.35
N ASN A 114 -4.28 -3.60 -2.03
CA ASN A 114 -3.32 -4.21 -1.12
C ASN A 114 -3.52 -5.73 -0.98
N VAL A 115 -4.77 -6.20 -0.89
CA VAL A 115 -5.08 -7.64 -0.88
C VAL A 115 -4.72 -8.28 -2.22
N SER A 116 -5.01 -7.62 -3.34
CA SER A 116 -4.62 -8.12 -4.67
C SER A 116 -3.10 -8.26 -4.79
N MET A 117 -2.33 -7.32 -4.25
CA MET A 117 -0.87 -7.42 -4.24
C MET A 117 -0.38 -8.64 -3.42
N LEU A 118 -1.00 -8.94 -2.28
CA LEU A 118 -0.70 -10.15 -1.50
C LEU A 118 -1.05 -11.44 -2.26
N LEU A 119 -2.17 -11.47 -2.97
CA LEU A 119 -2.55 -12.60 -3.80
C LEU A 119 -1.55 -12.82 -4.95
N ILE A 120 -1.10 -11.73 -5.60
CA ILE A 120 -0.04 -11.78 -6.61
C ILE A 120 1.25 -12.32 -6.00
N ALA A 121 1.67 -11.82 -4.83
CA ALA A 121 2.86 -12.28 -4.13
C ALA A 121 2.81 -13.78 -3.82
N THR A 122 1.64 -14.26 -3.35
CA THR A 122 1.40 -15.68 -3.05
C THR A 122 1.45 -16.54 -4.30
N ALA A 123 0.86 -16.07 -5.40
CA ALA A 123 0.89 -16.76 -6.68
C ALA A 123 2.32 -16.81 -7.26
N LEU A 124 3.10 -15.74 -7.13
CA LEU A 124 4.51 -15.70 -7.53
C LEU A 124 5.35 -16.69 -6.73
N LYS A 125 5.16 -16.76 -5.40
CA LYS A 125 5.86 -17.74 -4.56
C LYS A 125 5.56 -19.18 -4.95
N LYS A 126 4.30 -19.51 -5.24
CA LYS A 126 3.90 -20.85 -5.71
C LYS A 126 4.46 -21.23 -7.08
N GLN A 127 4.83 -20.25 -7.92
CA GLN A 127 5.38 -20.51 -9.26
C GLN A 127 6.91 -20.61 -9.27
N LEU A 128 7.59 -20.01 -8.29
CA LEU A 128 9.05 -19.82 -8.28
C LEU A 128 9.75 -20.54 -7.13
N GLY A 129 9.02 -20.93 -6.08
CA GLY A 129 9.49 -21.80 -5.00
C GLY A 129 8.97 -23.21 -5.20
#